data_AF-A0A520XR10-F1
#
_entry.id   AF-A0A520XR10-F1
#
_cell.length_a   1.000
_cell.length_b   1.000
_cell.length_c   1.000
_cell.angle_alpha   90.00
_cell.angle_beta   90.00
_cell.angle_gamma   90.00
#
_symmetry.space_group_name_H-M   'P 1'
#
loop_
_entity.id
_entity.type
_entity.pdbx_description
1 polymer ?
#
loop_
_entity_poly.entity_id
_entity_poly.type
_entity_poly.pdbx_seq_one_letter_code
_entity_poly.pdbx_strand_id
1 'polypeptide(L)'
;MEQRPDLTPIEGIRRHLRRGVRQYITGSSQRTSARPATDGWFGPDSMTWLVQTDWSVLIGGVESLLVQTLHPPTMAGVADHSDYKNDPFGRLHRTASFIGETTFGSATQAQHAVDRVRAIHERVEFL
;
A
#
# COMPACT_ATOMS: atom_id res chain seq x y z
N MET A 1 -3.13 25.02 42.67
CA MET A 1 -4.13 25.42 41.67
C MET A 1 -3.43 25.34 40.32
N GLU A 2 -3.32 24.13 39.76
CA GLU A 2 -2.56 23.86 38.54
C GLU A 2 -3.55 23.65 37.39
N GLN A 3 -3.74 24.69 36.59
CA GLN A 3 -4.61 24.67 35.40
C GLN A 3 -3.99 23.76 34.33
N ARG A 4 -4.82 22.86 33.82
CA ARG A 4 -4.49 21.95 32.70
C ARG A 4 -4.32 22.76 31.42
N PRO A 5 -3.35 22.43 30.54
CA PRO A 5 -3.08 23.23 29.35
C PRO A 5 -4.15 23.01 28.27
N ASP A 6 -4.66 24.12 27.76
CA ASP A 6 -5.63 24.24 26.68
C ASP A 6 -4.99 23.77 25.37
N LEU A 7 -5.44 22.64 24.83
CA LEU A 7 -4.93 22.12 23.57
C LEU A 7 -5.56 22.90 22.40
N THR A 8 -4.77 23.71 21.71
CA THR A 8 -5.24 24.47 20.54
C THR A 8 -5.68 23.54 19.40
N PRO A 9 -6.68 23.93 18.57
CA PRO A 9 -7.18 23.11 17.45
C PRO A 9 -6.08 22.64 16.48
N ILE A 10 -5.04 23.46 16.33
CA ILE A 10 -3.86 23.19 15.49
C ILE A 10 -3.07 21.98 16.00
N GLU A 11 -2.98 21.78 17.32
CA GLU A 11 -2.28 20.64 17.90
C GLU A 11 -3.07 19.33 17.73
N GLY A 12 -4.40 19.42 17.65
CA GLY A 12 -5.29 18.31 17.28
C GLY A 12 -5.14 17.90 15.81
N ILE A 13 -5.09 18.89 14.91
CA ILE A 13 -4.86 18.70 13.47
C ILE A 13 -3.44 18.15 13.23
N ARG A 14 -2.43 18.71 13.88
CA ARG A 14 -1.03 18.23 13.81
C ARG A 14 -0.90 16.79 14.28
N ARG A 15 -1.64 16.38 15.32
CA ARG A 15 -1.64 15.01 15.84
C ARG A 15 -2.36 14.04 14.91
N HIS A 16 -3.44 14.46 14.26
CA HIS A 16 -4.14 13.66 13.24
C HIS A 16 -3.31 13.49 11.97
N LEU A 17 -2.71 14.57 11.47
CA LEU A 17 -1.78 14.51 10.34
C LEU A 17 -0.56 13.65 10.67
N ARG A 18 0.04 13.79 11.86
CA ARG A 18 1.15 12.91 12.29
C ARG A 18 0.74 11.45 12.44
N ARG A 19 -0.49 11.15 12.89
CA ARG A 19 -0.98 9.76 12.98
C ARG A 19 -1.26 9.19 11.59
N GLY A 20 -1.92 9.94 10.71
CA GLY A 20 -2.18 9.52 9.32
C GLY A 20 -0.89 9.37 8.52
N VAL A 21 0.01 10.34 8.60
CA VAL A 21 1.34 10.29 7.95
C VAL A 21 2.19 9.19 8.56
N ARG A 22 2.24 8.99 9.88
CA ARG A 22 2.98 7.87 10.48
C ARG A 22 2.36 6.53 10.07
N GLN A 23 1.04 6.40 10.03
CA GLN A 23 0.36 5.18 9.60
C GLN A 23 0.52 4.91 8.09
N TYR A 24 0.79 5.94 7.30
CA TYR A 24 1.11 5.85 5.87
C TYR A 24 2.60 5.56 5.61
N ILE A 25 3.50 6.24 6.34
CA ILE A 25 4.97 6.11 6.28
C ILE A 25 5.47 4.82 6.96
N THR A 26 4.77 4.34 8.00
CA THR A 26 5.09 3.09 8.73
C THR A 26 4.07 1.99 8.49
N GLY A 27 3.11 2.20 7.57
CA GLY A 27 2.05 1.25 7.21
C GLY A 27 2.52 -0.04 6.54
N SER A 28 3.83 -0.27 6.45
CA SER A 28 4.44 -1.48 5.88
C SER A 28 5.74 -1.89 6.57
N SER A 29 5.92 -1.63 7.88
CA SER A 29 6.51 -2.70 8.71
C SER A 29 5.43 -3.77 8.92
N GLN A 30 4.81 -4.19 7.81
CA GLN A 30 3.91 -5.31 7.78
C GLN A 30 4.77 -6.49 8.21
N ARG A 31 4.16 -7.33 9.02
CA ARG A 31 4.71 -8.51 9.65
C ARG A 31 5.12 -9.55 8.59
N THR A 32 6.02 -9.20 7.67
CA THR A 32 6.96 -10.15 7.10
C THR A 32 7.67 -10.74 8.31
N SER A 33 7.74 -12.06 8.38
CA SER A 33 8.54 -12.72 9.41
C SER A 33 9.85 -11.96 9.55
N ALA A 34 10.33 -11.73 10.78
CA ALA A 34 11.61 -11.06 11.04
C ALA A 34 12.80 -11.72 10.31
N ARG A 35 12.55 -12.82 9.61
CA ARG A 35 13.40 -13.48 8.65
C ARG A 35 12.71 -13.51 7.27
N PRO A 36 13.34 -12.98 6.20
CA PRO A 36 12.94 -13.18 4.81
C PRO A 36 12.60 -14.65 4.53
N ALA A 37 11.55 -14.90 3.74
CA ALA A 37 11.34 -16.23 3.19
C ALA A 37 12.55 -16.60 2.31
N THR A 38 13.20 -17.72 2.60
CA THR A 38 14.39 -18.15 1.86
C THR A 38 14.06 -18.70 0.47
N ASP A 39 12.78 -18.99 0.23
CA ASP A 39 12.19 -19.53 -1.00
C ASP A 39 11.27 -18.52 -1.71
N GLY A 40 11.38 -17.22 -1.37
CA GLY A 40 10.64 -16.15 -2.06
C GLY A 40 11.10 -15.96 -3.51
N TRP A 41 10.26 -15.33 -4.34
CA TRP A 41 10.63 -14.99 -5.73
C TRP A 41 11.81 -14.03 -5.82
N PHE A 42 11.96 -13.18 -4.80
CA PHE A 42 13.01 -12.19 -4.69
C PHE A 42 13.76 -12.39 -3.39
N GLY A 43 15.09 -12.43 -3.48
CA GLY A 43 15.98 -12.46 -2.31
C GLY A 43 16.58 -11.08 -2.00
N PRO A 44 17.26 -10.93 -0.85
CA PRO A 44 17.89 -9.68 -0.42
C PRO A 44 18.86 -9.06 -1.43
N ASP A 45 19.49 -9.89 -2.28
CA ASP A 45 20.44 -9.43 -3.30
C ASP A 45 19.77 -8.98 -4.61
N SER A 46 18.44 -9.07 -4.71
CA SER A 46 17.71 -8.65 -5.90
C SER A 46 17.43 -7.15 -5.92
N MET A 47 17.40 -6.55 -7.12
CA MET A 47 17.05 -5.14 -7.28
C MET A 47 15.63 -4.84 -6.81
N THR A 48 14.69 -5.77 -7.02
CA THR A 48 13.32 -5.65 -6.51
C THR A 48 13.31 -5.48 -5.00
N TRP A 49 14.06 -6.33 -4.28
CA TRP A 49 14.16 -6.24 -2.81
C TRP A 49 14.77 -4.91 -2.39
N LEU A 50 15.89 -4.50 -3.01
CA LEU A 50 16.58 -3.26 -2.69
C LEU A 50 15.66 -2.04 -2.84
N VAL A 51 15.03 -1.88 -4.02
CA VAL A 51 14.17 -0.72 -4.32
C VAL A 51 12.95 -0.69 -3.39
N GLN A 52 12.34 -1.84 -3.11
CA GLN A 52 11.15 -1.91 -2.25
C GLN A 52 11.46 -1.64 -0.77
N THR A 53 12.73 -1.78 -0.35
CA THR A 53 13.18 -1.39 1.00
C THR A 53 13.62 0.07 1.11
N ASP A 54 13.77 0.78 -0.01
CA ASP A 54 14.21 2.16 -0.05
C ASP A 54 13.02 3.15 0.01
N TRP A 55 13.24 4.34 0.58
CA TRP A 55 12.21 5.38 0.68
C TRP A 55 11.69 5.88 -0.67
N SER A 56 12.48 5.74 -1.74
CA SER A 56 12.08 6.06 -3.11
C SER A 56 10.82 5.32 -3.56
N VAL A 57 10.52 4.14 -2.98
CA VAL A 57 9.28 3.39 -3.28
C VAL A 57 8.03 4.22 -2.98
N LEU A 58 8.06 5.10 -1.98
CA LEU A 58 6.92 5.96 -1.68
C LEU A 58 6.71 7.02 -2.76
N ILE A 59 7.80 7.58 -3.27
CA ILE A 59 7.75 8.59 -4.34
C ILE A 59 7.21 7.93 -5.62
N GLY A 60 7.78 6.78 -6.00
CA GLY A 60 7.31 6.01 -7.14
C GLY A 60 5.86 5.54 -6.96
N GLY A 61 5.47 5.17 -5.75
CA GLY A 61 4.08 4.82 -5.41
C GLY A 61 3.12 5.97 -5.67
N VAL A 62 3.40 7.17 -5.15
CA VAL A 62 2.56 8.37 -5.37
C VAL A 62 2.53 8.77 -6.84
N GLU A 63 3.68 8.80 -7.51
CA GLU A 63 3.76 9.12 -8.94
C GLU A 63 2.94 8.14 -9.78
N SER A 64 3.06 6.84 -9.50
CA SER A 64 2.31 5.80 -10.20
C SER A 64 0.80 6.02 -10.07
N LEU A 65 0.30 6.45 -8.91
CA LEU A 65 -1.13 6.73 -8.71
C LEU A 65 -1.58 7.91 -9.58
N LEU A 66 -0.77 8.96 -9.66
CA LEU A 66 -1.06 10.11 -10.52
C LEU A 66 -1.11 9.68 -11.98
N VAL A 67 -0.10 8.94 -12.45
CA VAL A 67 -0.05 8.45 -13.84
C VAL A 67 -1.23 7.50 -14.14
N GLN A 68 -1.57 6.58 -13.22
CA GLN A 68 -2.69 5.66 -13.40
C GLN A 68 -4.04 6.38 -13.52
N THR A 69 -4.23 7.50 -12.83
CA THR A 69 -5.48 8.28 -12.95
C THR A 69 -5.67 8.93 -14.31
N LEU A 70 -4.61 9.04 -15.12
CA LEU A 70 -4.68 9.56 -16.47
C LEU A 70 -5.15 8.53 -17.49
N HIS A 71 -5.31 7.25 -17.12
CA HIS A 71 -5.72 6.19 -18.04
C HIS A 71 -7.25 5.97 -18.00
N PRO A 72 -8.02 6.40 -19.03
CA PRO A 72 -9.48 6.40 -18.95
C PRO A 72 -10.12 5.02 -18.73
N PRO A 73 -9.69 3.94 -19.43
CA PRO A 73 -10.26 2.61 -19.20
C PRO A 73 -10.04 2.11 -17.76
N THR A 74 -8.84 2.32 -17.21
CA THR A 74 -8.54 1.93 -15.82
C THR A 74 -9.42 2.67 -14.84
N MET A 75 -9.64 3.97 -15.07
CA MET A 75 -10.47 4.78 -14.18
C MET A 75 -11.97 4.45 -14.28
N ALA A 76 -12.46 4.03 -15.45
CA ALA A 76 -13.81 3.46 -15.57
C ALA A 76 -13.94 2.18 -14.72
N GLY A 77 -12.99 1.25 -14.87
CA GLY A 77 -12.96 0.04 -14.04
C GLY A 77 -12.90 0.33 -12.54
N VAL A 78 -12.12 1.33 -12.11
CA VAL A 78 -12.04 1.77 -10.71
C VAL A 78 -13.35 2.40 -10.22
N ALA A 79 -14.04 3.16 -11.07
CA ALA A 79 -15.30 3.79 -10.76
C ALA A 79 -16.43 2.77 -10.61
N ASP A 80 -16.45 1.74 -11.45
CA ASP A 80 -17.53 0.76 -11.50
C ASP A 80 -17.34 -0.41 -10.52
N HIS A 81 -16.08 -0.78 -10.24
CA HIS A 81 -15.76 -2.03 -9.52
C HIS A 81 -15.00 -1.82 -8.20
N SER A 82 -14.81 -0.58 -7.74
CA SER A 82 -14.02 -0.34 -6.53
C SER A 82 -14.66 0.64 -5.55
N ASP A 83 -14.64 0.29 -4.27
CA ASP A 83 -15.13 1.13 -3.18
C ASP A 83 -14.10 2.20 -2.74
N TYR A 84 -13.40 2.82 -3.69
CA TYR A 84 -12.34 3.78 -3.37
C TYR A 84 -12.87 5.07 -2.72
N LYS A 85 -14.14 5.41 -2.95
CA LYS A 85 -14.75 6.64 -2.42
C LYS A 85 -15.01 6.52 -0.91
N ASN A 86 -15.42 5.34 -0.44
CA ASN A 86 -15.71 5.10 0.98
C ASN A 86 -14.50 4.49 1.72
N ASP A 87 -13.63 3.73 1.03
CA ASP A 87 -12.43 3.10 1.58
C ASP A 87 -11.15 3.35 0.73
N PRO A 88 -10.70 4.62 0.60
CA PRO A 88 -9.49 4.92 -0.18
C PRO A 88 -8.23 4.31 0.46
N PHE A 89 -8.12 4.38 1.79
CA PHE A 89 -6.95 3.90 2.51
C PHE A 89 -6.88 2.37 2.58
N GLY A 90 -8.00 1.67 2.71
CA GLY A 90 -8.02 0.22 2.64
C GLY A 90 -7.69 -0.30 1.24
N ARG A 91 -8.08 0.39 0.16
CA ARG A 91 -7.63 0.06 -1.20
C ARG A 91 -6.12 0.18 -1.36
N LEU A 92 -5.54 1.27 -0.86
CA LEU A 92 -4.08 1.45 -0.87
C LEU A 92 -3.39 0.35 -0.05
N HIS A 93 -3.93 0.02 1.12
CA HIS A 93 -3.37 -1.04 1.97
C HIS A 93 -3.40 -2.42 1.28
N ARG A 94 -4.48 -2.76 0.57
CA ARG A 94 -4.55 -4.01 -0.21
C ARG A 94 -3.47 -4.08 -1.29
N THR A 95 -3.20 -2.96 -1.97
CA THR A 95 -2.14 -2.86 -2.97
C THR A 95 -0.75 -3.00 -2.33
N ALA A 96 -0.49 -2.30 -1.22
CA ALA A 96 0.76 -2.40 -0.49
C ALA A 96 1.00 -3.82 0.05
N SER A 97 -0.05 -4.48 0.53
CA SER A 97 0.01 -5.88 0.99
C SER A 97 0.34 -6.84 -0.15
N PHE A 98 -0.26 -6.67 -1.32
CA PHE A 98 0.05 -7.45 -2.51
C PHE A 98 1.53 -7.29 -2.91
N ILE A 99 2.05 -6.06 -2.95
CA ILE A 99 3.46 -5.78 -3.25
C ILE A 99 4.37 -6.42 -2.19
N GLY A 100 4.02 -6.31 -0.91
CA GLY A 100 4.78 -6.90 0.19
C GLY A 100 4.80 -8.44 0.13
N GLU A 101 3.65 -9.08 -0.07
CA GLU A 101 3.54 -10.55 -0.20
C GLU A 101 4.34 -11.08 -1.39
N THR A 102 4.31 -10.39 -2.54
CA THR A 102 5.03 -10.82 -3.75
C THR A 102 6.53 -10.52 -3.71
N THR A 103 6.97 -9.52 -2.95
CA THR A 103 8.39 -9.14 -2.84
C THR A 103 9.10 -9.89 -1.72
N PHE A 104 8.47 -10.00 -0.55
CA PHE A 104 9.14 -10.43 0.69
C PHE A 104 8.60 -11.75 1.25
N GLY A 105 7.47 -12.24 0.73
CA GLY A 105 6.86 -13.52 1.12
C GLY A 105 7.51 -14.73 0.44
N SER A 106 7.11 -15.94 0.86
CA SER A 106 7.52 -17.17 0.17
C SER A 106 6.93 -17.25 -1.23
N ALA A 107 7.49 -18.09 -2.12
CA ALA A 107 6.93 -18.30 -3.46
C ALA A 107 5.44 -18.70 -3.40
N THR A 108 5.04 -19.50 -2.42
CA THR A 108 3.64 -19.87 -2.20
C THR A 108 2.77 -18.68 -1.83
N GLN A 109 3.22 -17.81 -0.92
CA GLN A 109 2.47 -16.61 -0.55
C GLN A 109 2.34 -15.65 -1.74
N ALA A 110 3.44 -15.43 -2.45
CA ALA A 110 3.47 -14.60 -3.65
C ALA A 110 2.51 -15.12 -4.72
N GLN A 111 2.50 -16.43 -4.97
CA GLN A 111 1.59 -17.05 -5.94
C GLN A 111 0.13 -16.89 -5.51
N HIS A 112 -0.20 -17.15 -4.24
CA HIS A 112 -1.56 -16.94 -3.74
C HIS A 112 -2.03 -15.49 -3.83
N ALA A 113 -1.14 -14.52 -3.63
CA ALA A 113 -1.44 -13.10 -3.82
C ALA A 113 -1.77 -12.79 -5.30
N VAL A 114 -0.97 -13.33 -6.23
CA VAL A 114 -1.19 -13.20 -7.68
C VAL A 114 -2.51 -13.84 -8.11
N ASP A 115 -2.79 -15.06 -7.68
CA ASP A 115 -4.02 -15.77 -8.04
C ASP A 115 -5.26 -15.00 -7.57
N ARG A 116 -5.20 -14.42 -6.36
CA ARG A 116 -6.28 -13.60 -5.80
C ARG A 116 -6.52 -12.34 -6.63
N VAL A 117 -5.46 -11.60 -7.00
CA VAL A 117 -5.59 -10.40 -7.83
C VAL A 117 -6.06 -10.75 -9.23
N ARG A 118 -5.57 -11.85 -9.80
CA ARG A 118 -6.00 -12.34 -11.12
C ARG A 118 -7.50 -12.64 -11.14
N ALA A 119 -8.01 -13.37 -10.16
CA ALA A 119 -9.43 -13.68 -10.05
C ALA A 119 -10.31 -12.42 -9.88
N ILE A 120 -9.77 -11.33 -9.30
CA ILE A 120 -10.45 -10.04 -9.24
C ILE A 120 -10.44 -9.37 -10.62
N HIS A 121 -9.29 -9.30 -11.28
CA HIS A 121 -9.16 -8.68 -12.61
C HIS A 121 -9.97 -9.40 -13.69
N GLU A 122 -10.14 -10.72 -13.60
CA GLU A 122 -11.01 -11.50 -14.50
C GLU A 122 -12.48 -11.08 -14.44
N ARG A 123 -12.91 -10.42 -13.34
CA ARG A 123 -14.28 -9.90 -13.17
C ARG A 123 -14.42 -8.44 -13.58
N VAL A 124 -13.32 -7.78 -13.94
CA VAL A 124 -13.31 -6.38 -14.36
C VAL A 124 -13.21 -6.37 -15.89
N GLU A 125 -14.35 -6.26 -16.55
CA GLU A 125 -14.41 -6.11 -18.01
C GLU A 125 -14.41 -4.62 -18.37
N PHE A 126 -13.60 -4.24 -19.37
CA PHE A 126 -13.63 -2.90 -19.96
C PHE A 126 -14.64 -2.92 -21.11
N LEU A 127 -15.79 -2.26 -20.93
CA LEU A 127 -16.76 -1.99 -22.00
C LEU A 127 -16.28 -0.84 -22.91
#